data_AF-A0A2R7J723-F1
#
_entry.id   AF-A0A2R7J723-F1
#
_cell.length_a   1.000
_cell.length_b   1.000
_cell.length_c   1.000
_cell.angle_alpha   90.00
_cell.angle_beta   90.00
_cell.angle_gamma   90.00
#
_symmetry.space_group_name_H-M   'P 1'
#
loop_
_entity.id
_entity.type
_entity.pdbx_description
1 polymer ?
#
loop_
_entity_poly.entity_id
_entity_poly.type
_entity_poly.pdbx_seq_one_letter_code
_entity_poly.pdbx_strand_id
1 'polypeptide(L)'
;MIARALQQLVALGVRRPFAVLAACLALVAGATLFAASHFAMTTDTAALISPEIEWRKNEKAVETAFPQLRDVLLVVVDGKTPELAEAATAKLSAALAADTKNFRSVQRPDGGAFFDREGLLFGSPAEVRASTKALIDAQPLLGPLASDPSLRGVANAVATMLTGVERGDIPLSRIERPMRTMADALDTSAQGKPAYFSWQELFAEPGAGTPAPRRRLILAQPKLDYGAL
;
A
#
# COMPACT_ATOMS: atom_id res chain seq x y z
N MET A 1 -13.03 -59.24 31.29
CA MET A 1 -12.39 -59.58 30.00
C MET A 1 -11.11 -58.75 29.75
N ILE A 2 -11.10 -57.44 30.00
CA ILE A 2 -9.92 -56.56 29.83
C ILE A 2 -8.69 -57.01 30.65
N ALA A 3 -8.89 -57.44 31.90
CA ALA A 3 -7.78 -57.88 32.78
C ALA A 3 -7.02 -59.10 32.25
N ARG A 4 -7.71 -60.08 31.64
CA ARG A 4 -7.07 -61.24 31.01
C ARG A 4 -6.25 -60.86 29.78
N ALA A 5 -6.75 -59.92 28.96
CA ALA A 5 -6.03 -59.44 27.78
C ALA A 5 -4.74 -58.70 28.15
N LEU A 6 -4.76 -57.88 29.21
CA LEU A 6 -3.57 -57.22 29.74
C LEU A 6 -2.55 -58.21 30.29
N GLN A 7 -2.99 -59.22 31.06
CA GLN A 7 -2.11 -60.27 31.57
C GLN A 7 -1.43 -61.06 30.44
N GLN A 8 -2.15 -61.35 29.35
CA GLN A 8 -1.58 -62.04 28.18
C GLN A 8 -0.56 -61.17 27.42
N LEU A 9 -0.80 -59.86 27.28
CA LEU A 9 0.14 -58.91 26.69
C LEU A 9 1.44 -58.82 27.50
N VAL A 10 1.34 -58.72 28.82
CA VAL A 10 2.50 -58.69 29.72
C VAL A 10 3.25 -60.02 29.68
N ALA A 11 2.54 -61.15 29.73
CA ALA A 11 3.17 -62.47 29.62
C ALA A 11 3.90 -62.67 28.28
N LEU A 12 3.37 -62.13 27.17
CA LEU A 12 4.03 -62.14 25.86
C LEU A 12 5.32 -61.30 25.87
N GLY A 13 5.28 -60.14 26.54
CA GLY A 13 6.44 -59.27 26.79
C GLY A 13 7.57 -59.98 27.56
N VAL A 14 7.22 -60.71 28.62
CA VAL A 14 8.19 -61.45 29.45
C VAL A 14 8.73 -62.70 28.73
N ARG A 15 7.88 -63.40 27.96
CA ARG A 15 8.28 -64.66 27.29
C ARG A 15 9.15 -64.45 26.04
N ARG A 16 9.07 -63.30 25.37
CA ARG A 16 9.84 -63.02 24.14
C ARG A 16 10.40 -61.58 24.12
N PRO A 17 11.31 -61.23 25.06
CA PRO A 17 11.75 -59.85 25.25
C PRO A 17 12.42 -59.25 24.00
N PHE A 18 13.32 -59.99 23.34
CA PHE A 18 14.01 -59.51 22.14
C PHE A 18 13.09 -59.33 20.92
N ALA A 19 12.09 -60.20 20.74
CA ALA A 19 11.14 -60.07 19.64
C ALA A 19 10.22 -58.85 19.83
N VAL A 20 9.78 -58.60 21.06
CA VAL A 20 8.99 -57.41 21.40
C VAL A 20 9.84 -56.15 21.25
N LEU A 21 11.11 -56.17 21.68
CA LEU A 21 12.04 -55.06 21.48
C LEU A 21 12.26 -54.74 20.00
N ALA A 22 12.50 -55.76 19.16
CA ALA A 22 12.68 -55.58 17.72
C ALA A 22 11.41 -55.02 17.05
N ALA A 23 10.22 -55.52 17.44
CA ALA A 23 8.96 -54.99 16.95
C ALA A 23 8.73 -53.53 17.36
N CYS A 24 9.03 -53.17 18.61
CA CYS A 24 8.96 -51.79 19.08
C CYS A 24 9.94 -50.88 18.33
N LEU A 25 11.19 -51.33 18.11
CA LEU A 25 12.17 -50.58 17.32
C LEU A 25 11.73 -50.39 15.87
N ALA A 26 11.15 -51.41 15.25
CA ALA A 26 10.61 -51.31 13.89
C ALA A 26 9.43 -50.31 13.83
N LEU A 27 8.55 -50.32 14.82
CA LEU A 27 7.45 -49.35 14.93
C LEU A 27 7.96 -47.92 15.14
N VAL A 28 8.96 -47.74 16.02
CA VAL A 28 9.59 -46.42 16.23
C VAL A 28 10.26 -45.94 14.95
N ALA A 29 11.05 -46.78 14.29
CA ALA A 29 11.69 -46.42 13.02
C ALA A 29 10.65 -46.04 11.96
N GLY A 30 9.56 -46.81 11.84
CA GLY A 30 8.45 -46.51 10.94
C GLY A 30 7.75 -45.19 11.28
N ALA A 31 7.49 -44.94 12.57
CA ALA A 31 6.89 -43.70 13.04
C ALA A 31 7.79 -42.48 12.81
N THR A 32 9.12 -42.62 13.02
CA THR A 32 10.10 -41.57 12.75
C THR A 32 10.22 -41.28 11.26
N LEU A 33 10.25 -42.31 10.41
CA LEU A 33 10.24 -42.15 8.95
C LEU A 33 8.96 -41.47 8.47
N PHE A 34 7.81 -41.88 9.01
CA PHE A 34 6.52 -41.27 8.69
C PHE A 34 6.49 -39.80 9.13
N ALA A 35 6.88 -39.51 10.37
CA ALA A 35 6.98 -38.15 10.87
C ALA A 35 7.94 -37.32 10.02
N ALA A 36 9.14 -37.80 9.71
CA ALA A 36 10.11 -37.07 8.89
C ALA A 36 9.63 -36.79 7.45
N SER A 37 8.82 -37.68 6.86
CA SER A 37 8.30 -37.53 5.49
C SER A 37 6.98 -36.76 5.41
N HIS A 38 6.19 -36.71 6.48
CA HIS A 38 4.87 -36.08 6.53
C HIS A 38 4.80 -34.89 7.50
N PHE A 39 5.94 -34.45 8.04
CA PHE A 39 6.00 -33.25 8.85
C PHE A 39 5.66 -32.03 7.98
N ALA A 40 4.50 -31.44 8.24
CA ALA A 40 4.05 -30.21 7.60
C ALA A 40 3.76 -29.18 8.70
N MET A 41 4.32 -27.99 8.55
CA MET A 41 4.03 -26.84 9.41
C MET A 41 3.29 -25.80 8.58
N THR A 42 2.21 -25.24 9.14
CA THR A 42 1.44 -24.16 8.51
C THR A 42 1.46 -22.94 9.41
N THR A 43 1.64 -21.77 8.80
CA THR A 43 1.51 -20.47 9.47
C THR A 43 0.12 -19.86 9.33
N ASP A 44 -0.84 -20.60 8.73
CA ASP A 44 -2.24 -20.18 8.61
C ASP A 44 -2.97 -20.31 9.96
N THR A 45 -3.26 -19.18 10.59
CA THR A 45 -4.02 -19.12 11.85
C THR A 45 -5.49 -19.50 11.68
N ALA A 46 -6.04 -19.38 10.47
CA ALA A 46 -7.43 -19.75 10.19
C ALA A 46 -7.64 -21.27 10.19
N ALA A 47 -6.57 -22.06 10.05
CA ALA A 47 -6.60 -23.52 10.17
C ALA A 47 -6.87 -24.00 11.61
N LEU A 48 -6.71 -23.13 12.62
CA LEU A 48 -6.99 -23.45 14.02
C LEU A 48 -8.50 -23.54 14.33
N ILE A 49 -9.34 -23.00 13.44
CA ILE A 49 -10.78 -22.90 13.64
C ILE A 49 -11.51 -23.80 12.65
N SER A 50 -12.49 -24.58 13.14
CA SER A 50 -13.27 -25.48 12.29
C SER A 50 -13.93 -24.73 11.13
N PRO A 51 -13.84 -25.23 9.89
CA PRO A 51 -14.46 -24.60 8.71
C PRO A 51 -15.98 -24.74 8.69
N GLU A 52 -16.58 -25.55 9.57
CA GLU A 52 -18.01 -25.86 9.54
C GLU A 52 -18.90 -24.85 10.28
N ILE A 53 -18.29 -23.95 11.05
CA ILE A 53 -19.02 -22.91 11.78
C ILE A 53 -19.57 -21.86 10.82
N GLU A 54 -20.68 -21.24 11.20
CA GLU A 54 -21.48 -20.40 10.30
C GLU A 54 -20.71 -19.22 9.71
N TRP A 55 -19.93 -18.50 10.53
CA TRP A 55 -19.16 -17.37 10.02
C TRP A 55 -18.04 -17.76 9.04
N ARG A 56 -17.43 -18.96 9.19
CA ARG A 56 -16.43 -19.48 8.23
C ARG A 56 -17.07 -19.85 6.89
N LYS A 57 -18.31 -20.35 6.91
CA LYS A 57 -19.08 -20.58 5.68
C LYS A 57 -19.38 -19.27 4.96
N ASN A 58 -19.75 -18.23 5.70
CA ASN A 58 -20.02 -16.91 5.14
C ASN A 58 -18.75 -16.24 4.59
N GLU A 59 -17.64 -16.31 5.32
CA GLU A 59 -16.33 -15.84 4.86
C GLU A 59 -15.93 -16.54 3.56
N LYS A 60 -16.00 -17.87 3.51
CA LYS A 60 -15.73 -18.64 2.30
C LYS A 60 -16.64 -18.27 1.13
N ALA A 61 -17.92 -17.97 1.39
CA ALA A 61 -18.85 -17.51 0.36
C ALA A 61 -18.42 -16.15 -0.22
N VAL A 62 -18.01 -15.20 0.63
CA VAL A 62 -17.49 -13.90 0.21
C VAL A 62 -16.19 -14.06 -0.58
N GLU A 63 -15.24 -14.86 -0.09
CA GLU A 63 -13.98 -15.12 -0.80
C GLU A 63 -14.18 -15.78 -2.17
N THR A 64 -15.18 -16.66 -2.29
CA THR A 64 -15.52 -17.31 -3.56
C THR A 64 -16.16 -16.32 -4.53
N ALA A 65 -17.01 -15.41 -4.03
CA ALA A 65 -17.65 -14.39 -4.84
C ALA A 65 -16.69 -13.26 -5.25
N PHE A 66 -15.69 -12.95 -4.42
CA PHE A 66 -14.73 -11.87 -4.62
C PHE A 66 -13.28 -12.36 -4.47
N PRO A 67 -12.80 -13.26 -5.35
CA PRO A 67 -11.47 -13.88 -5.24
C PRO A 67 -10.31 -12.86 -5.28
N GLN A 68 -10.55 -11.68 -5.84
CA GLN A 68 -9.61 -10.57 -5.89
C GLN A 68 -9.39 -9.88 -4.53
N LEU A 69 -10.29 -10.08 -3.55
CA LEU A 69 -10.19 -9.47 -2.22
C LEU A 69 -9.57 -10.41 -1.18
N ARG A 70 -9.34 -11.68 -1.52
CA ARG A 70 -8.68 -12.65 -0.64
C ARG A 70 -7.16 -12.50 -0.70
N ASP A 71 -6.49 -12.69 0.44
CA ASP A 71 -5.03 -12.69 0.56
C ASP A 71 -4.39 -11.38 0.06
N VAL A 72 -5.10 -10.26 0.18
CA VAL A 72 -4.64 -8.96 -0.32
C VAL A 72 -3.74 -8.29 0.71
N LEU A 73 -2.55 -7.92 0.26
CA LEU A 73 -1.62 -7.04 0.95
C LEU A 73 -1.98 -5.58 0.66
N LEU A 74 -2.29 -4.82 1.70
CA LEU A 74 -2.39 -3.37 1.63
C LEU A 74 -1.01 -2.74 1.86
N VAL A 75 -0.47 -2.08 0.84
CA VAL A 75 0.74 -1.28 0.93
C VAL A 75 0.35 0.19 1.04
N VAL A 76 0.87 0.85 2.07
CA VAL A 76 0.63 2.28 2.31
C VAL A 76 1.89 3.05 1.99
N VAL A 77 1.79 4.03 1.09
CA VAL A 77 2.89 4.89 0.67
C VAL A 77 2.66 6.29 1.23
N ASP A 78 3.49 6.67 2.21
CA ASP A 78 3.45 8.00 2.83
C ASP A 78 4.50 8.92 2.19
N GLY A 79 4.04 9.98 1.54
CA GLY A 79 4.89 11.04 0.97
C GLY A 79 4.95 12.28 1.85
N LYS A 80 6.03 13.04 1.71
CA LYS A 80 6.15 14.37 2.35
C LYS A 80 5.30 15.42 1.67
N THR A 81 5.00 15.22 0.38
CA THR A 81 4.03 15.97 -0.40
C THR A 81 3.11 15.01 -1.17
N PRO A 82 1.91 15.45 -1.59
CA PRO A 82 1.00 14.65 -2.40
C PRO A 82 1.63 14.20 -3.73
N GLU A 83 2.45 15.06 -4.35
CA GLU A 83 3.13 14.74 -5.61
C GLU A 83 4.19 13.64 -5.43
N LEU A 84 4.97 13.69 -4.35
CA LEU A 84 5.95 12.65 -4.03
C LEU A 84 5.26 11.33 -3.69
N ALA A 85 4.16 11.38 -2.95
CA ALA A 85 3.36 10.19 -2.63
C ALA A 85 2.84 9.53 -3.91
N GLU A 86 2.25 10.30 -4.82
CA GLU A 86 1.71 9.81 -6.08
C GLU A 86 2.81 9.22 -6.98
N ALA A 87 3.92 9.94 -7.18
CA ALA A 87 5.02 9.47 -8.02
C ALA A 87 5.65 8.18 -7.50
N ALA A 88 5.89 8.10 -6.18
CA ALA A 88 6.43 6.90 -5.55
C ALA A 88 5.47 5.72 -5.68
N THR A 89 4.17 5.96 -5.47
CA THR A 89 3.12 4.92 -5.57
C THR A 89 2.97 4.42 -6.99
N ALA A 90 2.96 5.31 -7.99
CA ALA A 90 2.89 4.93 -9.39
C ALA A 90 4.08 4.05 -9.79
N LYS A 91 5.30 4.44 -9.39
CA LYS A 91 6.51 3.67 -9.65
C LYS A 91 6.50 2.29 -8.95
N LEU A 92 6.12 2.26 -7.67
CA LEU A 92 6.06 1.01 -6.91
C LEU A 92 4.99 0.07 -7.46
N SER A 93 3.80 0.59 -7.76
CA SER A 93 2.71 -0.18 -8.34
C SER A 93 3.09 -0.79 -9.69
N ALA A 94 3.77 -0.04 -10.57
CA ALA A 94 4.27 -0.55 -11.84
C ALA A 94 5.31 -1.67 -11.64
N ALA A 95 6.23 -1.50 -10.68
CA ALA A 95 7.24 -2.52 -10.38
C ALA A 95 6.61 -3.82 -9.83
N LEU A 96 5.65 -3.71 -8.90
CA LEU A 96 4.93 -4.86 -8.36
C LEU A 96 4.08 -5.55 -9.43
N ALA A 97 3.42 -4.78 -10.29
CA ALA A 97 2.60 -5.32 -11.38
C ALA A 97 3.43 -6.10 -12.42
N ALA A 98 4.70 -5.70 -12.63
CA ALA A 98 5.61 -6.41 -13.51
C ALA A 98 6.10 -7.75 -12.93
N ASP A 99 6.08 -7.92 -11.60
CA ASP A 99 6.45 -9.18 -10.94
C ASP A 99 5.28 -10.17 -10.88
N THR A 100 4.99 -10.77 -12.03
CA THR A 100 3.97 -11.82 -12.15
C THR A 100 4.38 -13.15 -11.52
N LYS A 101 5.63 -13.28 -11.05
CA LYS A 101 6.10 -14.47 -10.34
C LYS A 101 5.54 -14.48 -8.93
N ASN A 102 5.70 -13.38 -8.20
CA ASN A 102 5.31 -13.29 -6.79
C ASN A 102 3.92 -12.68 -6.59
N PHE A 103 3.39 -11.90 -7.54
CA PHE A 103 2.07 -11.28 -7.42
C PHE A 103 1.11 -11.80 -8.49
N ARG A 104 -0.16 -11.98 -8.09
CA ARG A 104 -1.28 -12.34 -8.97
C ARG A 104 -1.93 -11.10 -9.58
N SER A 105 -2.09 -10.07 -8.75
CA SER A 105 -2.70 -8.80 -9.14
C SER A 105 -2.13 -7.66 -8.32
N VAL A 106 -2.10 -6.47 -8.91
CA VAL A 106 -1.73 -5.22 -8.25
C VAL A 106 -2.69 -4.15 -8.74
N GLN A 107 -3.34 -3.47 -7.80
CA GLN A 107 -4.38 -2.50 -8.07
C GLN A 107 -4.18 -1.26 -7.21
N ARG A 108 -4.59 -0.12 -7.74
CA ARG A 108 -4.61 1.17 -7.03
C ARG A 108 -6.05 1.61 -6.87
N PRO A 109 -6.73 1.28 -5.77
CA PRO A 109 -8.13 1.68 -5.56
C PRO A 109 -8.28 3.18 -5.32
N ASP A 110 -7.20 3.86 -4.96
CA ASP A 110 -7.13 5.26 -4.58
C ASP A 110 -6.72 6.20 -5.72
N GLY A 111 -6.54 5.67 -6.93
CA GLY A 111 -5.97 6.43 -8.05
C GLY A 111 -5.98 5.70 -9.39
N GLY A 112 -5.15 6.17 -10.32
CA GLY A 112 -5.05 5.66 -11.68
C GLY A 112 -5.86 6.48 -12.69
N ALA A 113 -5.76 6.10 -13.97
CA ALA A 113 -6.20 6.93 -15.09
C ALA A 113 -7.67 7.39 -15.03
N PHE A 114 -8.54 6.65 -14.35
CA PHE A 114 -9.91 7.09 -14.11
C PHE A 114 -9.96 8.27 -13.13
N PHE A 115 -9.37 8.13 -11.94
CA PHE A 115 -9.35 9.20 -10.94
C PHE A 115 -8.46 10.38 -11.35
N ASP A 116 -7.43 10.16 -12.16
CA ASP A 116 -6.61 11.25 -12.71
C ASP A 116 -7.44 12.20 -13.61
N ARG A 117 -8.48 11.67 -14.27
CA ARG A 117 -9.39 12.46 -15.12
C ARG A 117 -10.64 12.93 -14.40
N GLU A 118 -11.29 12.01 -13.68
CA GLU A 118 -12.62 12.22 -13.10
C GLU A 118 -12.57 12.55 -11.61
N GLY A 119 -11.40 12.58 -10.99
CA GLY A 119 -11.26 12.73 -9.53
C GLY A 119 -11.90 13.99 -8.98
N LEU A 120 -11.93 15.07 -9.77
CA LEU A 120 -12.60 16.32 -9.38
C LEU A 120 -14.11 16.12 -9.21
N LEU A 121 -14.74 15.23 -9.97
CA LEU A 121 -16.19 14.98 -9.94
C LEU A 121 -16.67 14.28 -8.66
N PHE A 122 -15.75 13.76 -7.85
CA PHE A 122 -16.07 13.15 -6.55
C PHE A 122 -16.25 14.19 -5.43
N GLY A 123 -15.91 15.46 -5.69
CA GLY A 123 -16.20 16.56 -4.78
C GLY A 123 -17.66 17.02 -4.87
N SER A 124 -18.16 17.69 -3.82
CA SER A 124 -19.43 18.39 -3.88
C SER A 124 -19.39 19.54 -4.90
N PRO A 125 -20.53 19.99 -5.44
CA PRO A 125 -20.56 21.10 -6.39
C PRO A 125 -19.90 22.39 -5.86
N ALA A 126 -19.90 22.60 -4.54
CA ALA A 126 -19.23 23.74 -3.91
C ALA A 126 -17.70 23.60 -3.98
N GLU A 127 -17.18 22.42 -3.65
CA GLU A 127 -15.75 22.12 -3.68
C GLU A 127 -15.20 22.17 -5.11
N VAL A 128 -15.92 21.60 -6.09
CA VAL A 128 -15.52 21.65 -7.50
C VAL A 128 -15.43 23.09 -8.01
N ARG A 129 -16.40 23.95 -7.66
CA ARG A 129 -16.35 25.38 -8.01
C ARG A 129 -15.16 26.09 -7.36
N ALA A 130 -14.89 25.80 -6.09
CA ALA A 130 -13.76 26.39 -5.37
C ALA A 130 -12.42 25.97 -5.99
N SER A 131 -12.21 24.68 -6.25
CA SER A 131 -11.00 24.17 -6.93
C SER A 131 -10.84 24.75 -8.33
N THR A 132 -11.93 24.84 -9.11
CA THR A 132 -11.89 25.44 -10.46
C THR A 132 -11.56 26.93 -10.40
N LYS A 133 -12.13 27.66 -9.45
CA LYS A 133 -11.81 29.07 -9.20
C LYS A 133 -10.33 29.26 -8.85
N ALA A 134 -9.80 28.44 -7.93
CA ALA A 134 -8.39 28.49 -7.55
C ALA A 134 -7.45 28.23 -8.74
N LEU A 135 -7.78 27.27 -9.62
CA LEU A 135 -7.03 27.00 -10.85
C LEU A 135 -7.07 28.19 -11.83
N ILE A 136 -8.23 28.84 -11.98
CA ILE A 136 -8.38 30.04 -12.82
C ILE A 136 -7.55 31.20 -12.26
N ASP A 137 -7.65 31.45 -10.95
CA ASP A 137 -6.90 32.51 -10.28
C ASP A 137 -5.37 32.28 -10.35
N ALA A 138 -4.94 31.02 -10.44
CA ALA A 138 -3.55 30.60 -10.60
C ALA A 138 -3.04 30.59 -12.05
N GLN A 139 -3.90 30.75 -13.08
CA GLN A 139 -3.49 30.69 -14.49
C GLN A 139 -2.29 31.58 -14.86
N PRO A 140 -2.16 32.84 -14.36
CA PRO A 140 -1.01 33.68 -14.68
C PRO A 140 0.33 33.08 -14.27
N LEU A 141 0.33 32.23 -13.23
CA LEU A 141 1.51 31.48 -12.79
C LEU A 141 1.61 30.13 -13.51
N LEU A 142 0.51 29.39 -13.63
CA LEU A 142 0.49 28.05 -14.22
C LEU A 142 0.80 28.05 -15.73
N GLY A 143 0.35 29.04 -16.50
CA GLY A 143 0.56 29.10 -17.95
C GLY A 143 2.04 29.15 -18.36
N PRO A 144 2.83 30.11 -17.84
CA PRO A 144 4.27 30.15 -18.07
C PRO A 144 5.00 28.89 -17.59
N LEU A 145 4.63 28.37 -16.40
CA LEU A 145 5.24 27.15 -15.85
C LEU A 145 4.96 25.90 -16.69
N ALA A 146 3.74 25.77 -17.25
CA ALA A 146 3.40 24.68 -18.14
C ALA A 146 4.18 24.74 -19.46
N SER A 147 4.53 25.95 -19.91
CA SER A 147 5.32 26.17 -21.13
C SER A 147 6.81 25.90 -20.90
N ASP A 148 7.31 26.17 -19.69
CA ASP A 148 8.71 25.98 -19.31
C ASP A 148 8.84 25.49 -17.86
N PRO A 149 8.73 24.18 -17.60
CA PRO A 149 8.78 23.60 -16.25
C PRO A 149 10.22 23.48 -15.71
N SER A 150 11.16 24.30 -16.19
CA SER A 150 12.54 24.34 -15.71
C SER A 150 12.72 25.40 -14.61
N LEU A 151 13.82 25.32 -13.85
CA LEU A 151 14.18 26.37 -12.89
C LEU A 151 14.31 27.76 -13.54
N ARG A 152 14.78 27.80 -14.80
CA ARG A 152 14.83 29.03 -15.60
C ARG A 152 13.43 29.57 -15.87
N GLY A 153 12.49 28.70 -16.27
CA GLY A 153 11.10 29.06 -16.50
C GLY A 153 10.41 29.57 -15.24
N VAL A 154 10.61 28.90 -14.11
CA VAL A 154 10.12 29.33 -12.79
C VAL A 154 10.67 30.72 -12.43
N ALA A 155 11.99 30.94 -12.57
CA ALA A 155 12.62 32.23 -12.28
C ALA A 155 12.08 33.35 -13.18
N ASN A 156 11.87 33.07 -14.47
CA ASN A 156 11.29 34.02 -15.42
C ASN A 156 9.82 34.34 -15.08
N ALA A 157 9.04 33.35 -14.67
CA ALA A 157 7.65 33.56 -14.25
C ALA A 157 7.58 34.45 -13.00
N VAL A 158 8.45 34.21 -12.02
CA VAL A 158 8.57 35.04 -10.81
C VAL A 158 8.99 36.47 -11.15
N ALA A 159 10.01 36.65 -12.00
CA ALA A 159 10.44 37.97 -12.45
C ALA A 159 9.31 38.75 -13.14
N THR A 160 8.54 38.07 -14.01
CA THR A 160 7.39 38.68 -14.70
C THR A 160 6.29 39.10 -13.73
N MET A 161 5.98 38.28 -12.72
CA MET A 161 5.02 38.64 -11.68
C MET A 161 5.49 39.86 -10.87
N LEU A 162 6.77 39.94 -10.53
CA LEU A 162 7.33 41.10 -9.81
C LEU A 162 7.25 42.37 -10.66
N THR A 163 7.55 42.30 -11.96
CA THR A 163 7.36 43.44 -12.87
C THR A 163 5.89 43.90 -12.92
N GLY A 164 4.92 42.98 -12.85
CA GLY A 164 3.49 43.33 -12.76
C GLY A 164 3.14 44.04 -11.45
N VAL A 165 3.77 43.68 -10.33
CA VAL A 165 3.62 44.40 -9.06
C VAL A 165 4.23 45.81 -9.15
N GLU A 166 5.43 45.94 -9.72
CA GLU A 166 6.09 47.24 -9.92
C GLU A 166 5.28 48.18 -10.80
N ARG A 167 4.60 47.65 -11.81
CA ARG A 167 3.71 48.41 -12.71
C ARG A 167 2.34 48.74 -12.11
N GLY A 168 1.99 48.15 -10.97
CA GLY A 168 0.69 48.34 -10.33
C GLY A 168 -0.43 47.49 -10.93
N ASP A 169 -0.12 46.52 -11.79
CA ASP A 169 -1.08 45.63 -12.45
C ASP A 169 -1.69 44.62 -11.45
N ILE A 170 -0.93 44.23 -10.42
CA ILE A 170 -1.37 43.36 -9.33
C ILE A 170 -0.82 43.82 -7.97
N PRO A 171 -1.57 43.66 -6.87
CA PRO A 171 -1.08 44.00 -5.54
C PRO A 171 -0.07 42.95 -5.04
N LEU A 172 0.94 43.40 -4.29
CA LEU A 172 1.97 42.53 -3.69
C LEU A 172 1.38 41.42 -2.81
N SER A 173 0.27 41.69 -2.12
CA SER A 173 -0.45 40.71 -1.28
C SER A 173 -0.90 39.47 -2.06
N ARG A 174 -1.09 39.58 -3.38
CA ARG A 174 -1.52 38.47 -4.24
C ARG A 174 -0.42 37.44 -4.48
N ILE A 175 0.85 37.84 -4.38
CA ILE A 175 2.01 36.96 -4.64
C ILE A 175 2.75 36.56 -3.36
N GLU A 176 2.39 37.13 -2.21
CA GLU A 176 3.10 36.91 -0.95
C GLU A 176 3.22 35.42 -0.57
N ARG A 177 2.10 34.68 -0.58
CA ARG A 177 2.10 33.25 -0.21
C ARG A 177 2.98 32.40 -1.13
N PRO A 178 2.81 32.43 -2.47
CA PRO A 178 3.72 31.74 -3.40
C PRO A 178 5.20 32.10 -3.18
N MET A 179 5.51 33.39 -3.00
CA MET A 179 6.88 33.85 -2.80
C MET A 179 7.50 33.34 -1.50
N ARG A 180 6.75 33.38 -0.38
CA ARG A 180 7.21 32.84 0.91
C ARG A 180 7.44 31.34 0.84
N THR A 181 6.48 30.57 0.31
CA THR A 181 6.61 29.11 0.20
C THR A 181 7.80 28.70 -0.67
N MET A 182 8.06 29.43 -1.76
CA MET A 182 9.24 29.21 -2.60
C MET A 182 10.54 29.60 -1.89
N ALA A 183 10.57 30.75 -1.21
CA ALA A 183 11.73 31.20 -0.45
C ALA A 183 12.10 30.20 0.64
N ASP A 184 11.13 29.73 1.44
CA ASP A 184 11.33 28.74 2.49
C ASP A 184 11.92 27.42 1.93
N ALA A 185 11.42 26.97 0.77
CA ALA A 185 11.93 25.77 0.10
C ALA A 185 13.38 25.96 -0.41
N LEU A 186 13.68 27.12 -1.01
CA LEU A 186 15.02 27.44 -1.49
C LEU A 186 16.02 27.60 -0.35
N ASP A 187 15.66 28.32 0.72
CA ASP A 187 16.49 28.51 1.91
C ASP A 187 16.78 27.17 2.61
N THR A 188 15.77 26.31 2.71
CA THR A 188 15.93 24.94 3.24
C THR A 188 16.91 24.14 2.38
N SER A 189 16.76 24.22 1.05
CA SER A 189 17.66 23.54 0.12
C SER A 189 19.09 24.10 0.16
N ALA A 190 19.26 25.41 0.31
CA ALA A 190 20.56 26.08 0.40
C ALA A 190 21.32 25.69 1.67
N GLN A 191 20.62 25.33 2.74
CA GLN A 191 21.18 24.76 3.97
C GLN A 191 21.56 23.26 3.82
N GLY A 192 21.42 22.67 2.63
CA GLY A 192 21.68 21.26 2.39
C GLY A 192 20.63 20.31 2.97
N LYS A 193 19.46 20.84 3.37
CA LYS A 193 18.35 20.04 3.90
C LYS A 193 17.36 19.70 2.78
N PRO A 194 16.69 18.54 2.84
CA PRO A 194 15.65 18.20 1.86
C PRO A 194 14.45 19.14 2.02
N ALA A 195 14.18 19.94 0.99
CA ALA A 195 13.01 20.79 0.90
C ALA A 195 11.83 20.04 0.27
N TYR A 196 10.65 20.15 0.86
CA TYR A 196 9.43 19.49 0.39
C TYR A 196 8.43 20.55 -0.07
N PHE A 197 8.54 20.94 -1.34
CA PHE A 197 7.66 21.92 -1.96
C PHE A 197 6.51 21.20 -2.70
N SER A 198 5.28 21.67 -2.52
CA SER A 198 4.08 21.14 -3.18
C SER A 198 3.33 22.24 -3.92
N TRP A 199 3.12 22.03 -5.22
CA TRP A 199 2.30 22.91 -6.05
C TRP A 199 0.82 22.76 -5.68
N GLN A 200 0.38 21.53 -5.44
CA GLN A 200 -1.00 21.25 -5.07
C GLN A 200 -1.38 21.94 -3.76
N GLU A 201 -0.51 21.90 -2.76
CA GLU A 201 -0.77 22.56 -1.48
C GLU A 201 -0.63 24.09 -1.56
N LEU A 202 0.22 24.59 -2.45
CA LEU A 202 0.37 26.02 -2.69
C LEU A 202 -0.92 26.63 -3.27
N PHE A 203 -1.49 25.98 -4.28
CA PHE A 203 -2.69 26.45 -4.97
C PHE A 203 -4.00 26.00 -4.31
N ALA A 204 -3.94 25.05 -3.38
CA ALA A 204 -5.09 24.74 -2.55
C ALA A 204 -5.46 25.95 -1.70
N GLU A 205 -6.73 26.36 -1.80
CA GLU A 205 -7.33 27.30 -0.85
C GLU A 205 -7.53 26.57 0.51
N PRO A 206 -7.06 27.13 1.63
CA PRO A 206 -7.29 26.54 2.94
C PRO A 206 -8.80 26.40 3.22
N GLY A 207 -9.26 25.16 3.44
CA GLY A 207 -10.69 24.87 3.67
C GLY A 207 -11.53 24.73 2.41
N ALA A 208 -10.95 24.88 1.21
CA ALA A 208 -11.64 24.59 -0.05
C ALA A 208 -11.32 23.16 -0.51
N GLY A 209 -12.31 22.27 -0.40
CA GLY A 209 -12.21 20.91 -0.90
C GLY A 209 -11.41 19.95 -0.02
N THR A 210 -11.33 18.70 -0.47
CA THR A 210 -10.53 17.66 0.16
C THR A 210 -9.05 17.87 -0.20
N PRO A 211 -8.14 18.01 0.79
CA PRO A 211 -6.71 18.15 0.53
C PRO A 211 -6.18 16.97 -0.28
N ALA A 212 -5.24 17.25 -1.19
CA ALA A 212 -4.58 16.19 -1.93
C ALA A 212 -3.89 15.21 -0.95
N PRO A 213 -4.13 13.89 -1.08
CA PRO A 213 -3.68 12.95 -0.07
C PRO A 213 -2.16 12.75 -0.16
N ARG A 214 -1.49 12.90 0.99
CA ARG A 214 -0.07 12.52 1.16
C ARG A 214 0.13 11.02 1.36
N ARG A 215 -0.95 10.29 1.60
CA ARG A 215 -0.98 8.85 1.78
C ARG A 215 -1.68 8.21 0.59
N ARG A 216 -1.02 7.24 -0.03
CA ARG A 216 -1.52 6.49 -1.18
C ARG A 216 -1.52 5.00 -0.87
N LEU A 217 -2.37 4.25 -1.56
CA LEU A 217 -2.67 2.85 -1.28
C LEU A 217 -2.40 2.00 -2.51
N ILE A 218 -1.81 0.82 -2.29
CA ILE A 218 -1.70 -0.22 -3.31
C ILE A 218 -2.26 -1.50 -2.70
N LEU A 219 -3.17 -2.14 -3.41
CA LEU A 219 -3.64 -3.48 -3.11
C LEU A 219 -2.86 -4.45 -3.98
N ALA A 220 -2.06 -5.32 -3.38
CA ALA A 220 -1.30 -6.34 -4.08
C ALA A 220 -1.73 -7.71 -3.58
N GLN A 221 -1.98 -8.66 -4.48
CA GLN A 221 -2.31 -10.03 -4.12
C GLN A 221 -1.08 -10.92 -4.34
N PRO A 222 -0.28 -11.20 -3.29
CA PRO A 222 0.86 -12.10 -3.40
C PRO A 222 0.43 -13.55 -3.66
N LYS A 223 1.35 -14.34 -4.20
CA LYS A 223 1.27 -15.80 -4.20
C LYS A 223 1.89 -16.29 -2.90
N LEU A 224 1.04 -16.50 -1.90
CA LEU A 224 1.48 -16.98 -0.58
C LEU A 224 1.99 -18.42 -0.66
N ASP A 225 3.11 -18.66 0.03
CA ASP A 225 3.65 -19.98 0.32
C ASP A 225 3.73 -20.13 1.84
N TYR A 226 2.79 -20.86 2.42
CA TYR A 226 2.70 -21.07 3.87
C TYR A 226 3.69 -22.12 4.39
N GLY A 227 4.39 -22.84 3.50
CA GLY A 227 5.40 -23.85 3.83
C GLY A 227 6.83 -23.32 3.76
N ALA A 228 7.04 -22.13 3.20
CA ALA A 228 8.34 -21.46 3.17
C ALA A 228 8.63 -20.84 4.55
N LEU A 229 9.51 -21.48 5.31
CA LEU A 229 10.12 -20.96 6.54
C LEU A 229 11.63 -21.02 6.42
#